data_AF-A0A6A6GAI0-F1
#
_entry.id   AF-A0A6A6GAI0-F1
#
_cell.length_a   1.000
_cell.length_b   1.000
_cell.length_c   1.000
_cell.angle_alpha   90.00
_cell.angle_beta   90.00
_cell.angle_gamma   90.00
#
_symmetry.space_group_name_H-M   'P 1'
#
loop_
_entity.id
_entity.type
_entity.pdbx_description
1 polymer ?
#
loop_
_entity_poly.entity_id
_entity_poly.type
_entity_poly.pdbx_seq_one_letter_code
_entity_poly.pdbx_strand_id
1 'polypeptide(L)'
;MSTSISDDDDWATRLSQEIVFEGTNDYAADMRAFLAEPFNPVSYPTTYQQALDMFAVDPMNTPNPFSMPDAPSYFGPSDPASETRVTPFAPSYNFSTLYDDHSNLLTNFRTATAEFIYTSKGTLIDRYSGSQINDFIYNRPPGRTLTAWVRRSPQAVSGRTPHGGLPECMCAECPQIRLHFHRREPNPINRGEYLIAFDELDRFRGDLNIDPYAISGYIHFYCLERFVGLHKLIMTIGDSLDNFHQPLQLDNRKYLPSEPNNGRWACAISDNDVAIIERFRQVCNDSGGQAPSDYPTAAEFSLPGGDHARSVLKCLHARKWEDLKTGDKRVAHRREVDGHLQHVHQGDLEVYVATRLRQMHRSDLITPRQRDLLYDAKKYWIGQKMEFQRADEAEAKRKEEAKKR
;
A
#
# COMPACT_ATOMS: atom_id res chain seq x y z
N MET A 1 -10.04 -24.20 -42.20
CA MET A 1 -9.15 -24.16 -41.03
C MET A 1 -9.03 -22.71 -40.59
N SER A 2 -9.82 -22.28 -39.61
CA SER A 2 -9.73 -20.93 -39.04
C SER A 2 -8.74 -20.97 -37.88
N THR A 3 -7.54 -20.43 -38.09
CA THR A 3 -6.60 -20.16 -37.02
C THR A 3 -7.10 -18.94 -36.24
N SER A 4 -7.65 -19.18 -35.04
CA SER A 4 -7.86 -18.14 -34.04
C SER A 4 -6.48 -17.66 -33.58
N ILE A 5 -6.01 -16.55 -34.14
CA ILE A 5 -4.91 -15.79 -33.56
C ILE A 5 -5.43 -15.28 -32.21
N SER A 6 -4.72 -15.61 -31.13
CA SER A 6 -5.10 -15.16 -29.79
C SER A 6 -4.88 -13.65 -29.70
N ASP A 7 -5.85 -12.91 -29.15
CA ASP A 7 -5.73 -11.46 -28.92
C ASP A 7 -4.52 -11.10 -28.02
N ASP A 8 -3.92 -12.10 -27.36
CA ASP A 8 -2.73 -11.96 -26.53
C ASP A 8 -1.39 -11.91 -27.31
N ASP A 9 -1.35 -12.20 -28.62
CA ASP A 9 -0.13 -12.03 -29.44
C ASP A 9 -0.14 -10.73 -30.26
N ASP A 10 -1.33 -10.18 -30.55
CA ASP A 10 -1.48 -8.94 -31.33
C ASP A 10 -1.09 -7.69 -30.51
N TRP A 11 -1.31 -7.68 -29.20
CA TRP A 11 -1.01 -6.52 -28.35
C TRP A 11 0.50 -6.30 -28.11
N ALA A 12 1.28 -7.38 -27.92
CA ALA A 12 2.73 -7.29 -27.74
C ALA A 12 3.42 -6.85 -29.04
N THR A 13 2.89 -7.30 -30.18
CA THR A 13 3.33 -6.91 -31.51
C THR A 13 2.99 -5.44 -31.79
N ARG A 14 1.77 -4.98 -31.46
CA ARG A 14 1.38 -3.56 -31.56
C ARG A 14 2.21 -2.65 -30.66
N LEU A 15 2.48 -3.05 -29.41
CA LEU A 15 3.38 -2.32 -28.51
C LEU A 15 4.82 -2.23 -29.05
N SER A 16 5.32 -3.30 -29.66
CA SER A 16 6.66 -3.29 -30.26
C SER A 16 6.75 -2.36 -31.49
N GLN A 17 5.63 -2.15 -32.19
CA GLN A 17 5.54 -1.29 -33.38
C GLN A 17 5.29 0.18 -33.02
N GLU A 18 4.54 0.49 -31.95
CA GLU A 18 4.34 1.86 -31.45
C GLU A 18 5.55 2.44 -30.70
N ILE A 19 6.52 1.60 -30.29
CA ILE A 19 7.77 2.05 -29.63
C ILE A 19 8.81 2.58 -30.66
N VAL A 20 8.43 2.82 -31.91
CA VAL A 20 9.27 3.50 -32.91
C VAL A 20 8.94 4.99 -32.95
N PHE A 21 9.71 5.76 -32.18
CA PHE A 21 9.99 7.20 -32.36
C PHE A 21 8.77 8.15 -32.59
N GLU A 22 8.17 8.59 -31.48
CA GLU A 22 7.82 10.00 -31.30
C GLU A 22 8.48 10.52 -30.01
N GLY A 23 8.94 11.77 -30.08
CA GLY A 23 9.94 12.37 -29.21
C GLY A 23 9.68 12.29 -27.70
N THR A 24 10.81 12.17 -26.99
CA THR A 24 11.06 12.57 -25.60
C THR A 24 9.85 13.09 -24.83
N ASN A 25 9.12 12.19 -24.18
CA ASN A 25 8.30 12.58 -23.04
C ASN A 25 9.26 12.75 -21.86
N ASP A 26 9.58 14.00 -21.56
CA ASP A 26 10.69 14.47 -20.74
C ASP A 26 10.49 14.23 -19.23
N TYR A 27 9.66 13.27 -18.84
CA TYR A 27 9.32 13.06 -17.42
C TYR A 27 10.49 12.48 -16.60
N ALA A 28 11.37 11.72 -17.26
CA ALA A 28 12.56 11.14 -16.64
C ALA A 28 13.78 12.06 -16.67
N ALA A 29 13.81 13.08 -17.55
CA ALA A 29 14.85 14.11 -17.52
C ALA A 29 14.42 15.32 -16.68
N ASP A 30 13.12 15.64 -16.56
CA ASP A 30 12.60 16.54 -15.52
C ASP A 30 12.87 15.98 -14.12
N MET A 31 12.72 14.66 -13.90
CA MET A 31 13.14 14.04 -12.63
C MET A 31 14.65 13.93 -12.44
N ARG A 32 15.51 14.01 -13.49
CA ARG A 32 16.98 13.86 -13.36
C ARG A 32 17.74 15.19 -13.36
N ALA A 33 17.31 16.18 -14.13
CA ALA A 33 17.86 17.55 -14.11
C ALA A 33 17.56 18.24 -12.77
N PHE A 34 16.44 17.87 -12.16
CA PHE A 34 16.01 18.26 -10.83
C PHE A 34 16.79 17.61 -9.67
N LEU A 35 17.45 16.47 -9.92
CA LEU A 35 18.30 15.76 -8.93
C LEU A 35 19.77 16.20 -8.96
N ALA A 36 20.15 17.21 -9.77
CA ALA A 36 21.54 17.51 -10.09
C ALA A 36 22.06 18.90 -9.66
N GLU A 37 21.27 19.76 -9.00
CA GLU A 37 21.74 21.10 -8.60
C GLU A 37 22.48 21.13 -7.24
N PRO A 38 23.65 21.80 -7.16
CA PRO A 38 24.36 21.98 -5.90
C PRO A 38 23.79 23.15 -5.06
N PHE A 39 23.76 22.87 -3.76
CA PHE A 39 23.31 23.67 -2.61
C PHE A 39 23.56 25.19 -2.67
N ASN A 40 22.51 25.98 -2.41
CA ASN A 40 22.60 27.41 -2.06
C ASN A 40 21.65 27.74 -0.89
N PRO A 41 22.15 28.03 0.33
CA PRO A 41 21.32 28.05 1.53
C PRO A 41 20.75 29.43 1.86
N VAL A 42 19.88 30.01 1.03
CA VAL A 42 19.06 31.18 1.44
C VAL A 42 17.75 31.26 0.64
N SER A 43 16.79 30.38 0.88
CA SER A 43 15.34 30.65 0.68
C SER A 43 14.48 29.46 1.14
N TYR A 44 13.51 29.71 2.02
CA TYR A 44 12.51 28.72 2.41
C TYR A 44 11.57 28.40 1.24
N PRO A 45 11.17 27.12 1.02
CA PRO A 45 10.37 26.72 -0.13
C PRO A 45 8.88 27.07 0.05
N THR A 46 8.22 27.39 -1.07
CA THR A 46 6.80 27.80 -1.13
C THR A 46 5.87 26.68 -1.63
N THR A 47 6.37 25.47 -1.94
CA THR A 47 5.54 24.37 -2.45
C THR A 47 5.89 22.99 -1.89
N TYR A 48 4.91 22.08 -1.87
CA TYR A 48 5.04 20.68 -1.42
C TYR A 48 6.00 19.87 -2.28
N GLN A 49 6.01 20.09 -3.60
CA GLN A 49 6.99 19.49 -4.50
C GLN A 49 8.43 19.88 -4.11
N GLN A 50 8.73 21.17 -3.89
CA GLN A 50 10.09 21.68 -3.58
C GLN A 50 10.71 21.06 -2.33
N ALA A 51 9.91 20.70 -1.33
CA ALA A 51 10.45 20.07 -0.13
C ALA A 51 10.60 18.54 -0.27
N LEU A 52 9.99 17.87 -1.29
CA LEU A 52 10.23 16.43 -1.60
C LEU A 52 11.66 16.25 -2.10
N ASP A 53 12.23 17.32 -2.64
CA ASP A 53 13.52 17.35 -3.31
C ASP A 53 14.66 17.63 -2.32
N MET A 54 14.35 18.19 -1.14
CA MET A 54 15.34 18.50 -0.09
C MET A 54 15.89 17.26 0.64
N PHE A 55 15.27 16.09 0.50
CA PHE A 55 15.66 14.87 1.25
C PHE A 55 16.58 13.90 0.48
N ALA A 56 17.31 14.38 -0.52
CA ALA A 56 18.50 13.69 -1.02
C ALA A 56 19.64 13.80 0.02
N VAL A 57 19.58 13.00 1.08
CA VAL A 57 20.71 12.79 1.99
C VAL A 57 21.72 11.90 1.26
N ASP A 58 22.93 12.44 1.05
CA ASP A 58 24.08 11.72 0.52
C ASP A 58 24.39 10.49 1.40
N PRO A 59 24.40 9.25 0.87
CA PRO A 59 24.60 8.03 1.66
C PRO A 59 26.05 7.84 2.17
N MET A 60 26.93 8.83 2.06
CA MET A 60 28.37 8.71 2.34
C MET A 60 28.83 9.47 3.60
N ASN A 61 28.17 9.34 4.75
CA ASN A 61 28.86 9.45 6.06
C ASN A 61 27.95 9.11 7.25
N THR A 62 27.85 7.84 7.62
CA THR A 62 27.62 7.48 9.03
C THR A 62 28.51 6.29 9.39
N PRO A 63 29.32 6.36 10.47
CA PRO A 63 30.09 5.23 10.94
C PRO A 63 29.14 4.19 11.53
N ASN A 64 29.23 2.96 11.04
CA ASN A 64 28.46 1.79 11.46
C ASN A 64 28.89 1.31 12.86
N PRO A 65 28.06 1.38 13.91
CA PRO A 65 28.27 0.58 15.12
C PRO A 65 27.34 -0.64 15.07
N PHE A 66 27.86 -1.79 15.51
CA PHE A 66 27.16 -3.09 15.65
C PHE A 66 27.31 -4.07 14.49
N SER A 67 28.47 -4.74 14.49
CA SER A 67 28.57 -6.16 14.13
C SER A 67 27.81 -7.01 15.16
N MET A 68 26.87 -7.82 14.68
CA MET A 68 26.27 -8.96 15.39
C MET A 68 26.03 -10.09 14.37
N PRO A 69 26.03 -11.36 14.81
CA PRO A 69 26.50 -12.49 14.01
C PRO A 69 25.47 -13.05 13.02
N ASP A 70 26.01 -13.72 12.00
CA ASP A 70 25.32 -14.34 10.88
C ASP A 70 24.15 -15.23 11.30
N ALA A 71 22.96 -14.93 10.78
CA ALA A 71 21.84 -15.85 10.77
C ALA A 71 22.10 -16.93 9.69
N PRO A 72 21.92 -18.23 9.99
CA PRO A 72 22.24 -19.29 9.05
C PRO A 72 21.30 -19.26 7.83
N SER A 73 21.89 -19.16 6.65
CA SER A 73 21.24 -19.30 5.36
C SER A 73 20.85 -20.77 5.13
N TYR A 74 19.56 -21.10 5.31
CA TYR A 74 19.05 -22.44 4.99
C TYR A 74 18.33 -22.43 3.63
N PHE A 75 19.10 -22.56 2.55
CA PHE A 75 18.59 -23.02 1.25
C PHE A 75 19.71 -23.76 0.51
N GLY A 76 19.81 -25.06 0.78
CA GLY A 76 20.55 -26.01 -0.07
C GLY A 76 19.65 -26.55 -1.19
N PRO A 77 20.23 -27.05 -2.30
CA PRO A 77 19.49 -27.56 -3.45
C PRO A 77 18.82 -28.89 -3.10
N SER A 78 17.55 -29.03 -3.47
CA SER A 78 16.76 -30.25 -3.24
C SER A 78 17.06 -31.32 -4.30
N ASP A 79 17.65 -32.43 -3.89
CA ASP A 79 17.67 -33.71 -4.62
C ASP A 79 16.24 -34.29 -4.72
N PRO A 80 15.84 -34.90 -5.85
CA PRO A 80 14.54 -35.52 -6.01
C PRO A 80 14.62 -37.03 -5.77
N ALA A 81 14.67 -37.48 -4.52
CA ALA A 81 14.37 -38.88 -4.18
C ALA A 81 13.94 -39.03 -2.72
N SER A 82 12.72 -39.54 -2.55
CA SER A 82 12.16 -40.15 -1.34
C SER A 82 12.47 -39.51 0.02
N GLU A 83 11.50 -38.82 0.60
CA GLU A 83 11.10 -39.06 1.99
C GLU A 83 9.84 -38.25 2.32
N THR A 84 8.96 -38.90 3.08
CA THR A 84 7.71 -38.39 3.64
C THR A 84 7.87 -36.97 4.17
N ARG A 85 7.23 -36.01 3.48
CA ARG A 85 7.20 -34.60 3.85
C ARG A 85 6.39 -34.45 5.14
N VAL A 86 7.04 -34.61 6.29
CA VAL A 86 6.49 -34.15 7.56
C VAL A 86 6.48 -32.63 7.47
N THR A 87 5.33 -32.05 7.12
CA THR A 87 5.12 -30.62 7.29
C THR A 87 5.39 -30.32 8.76
N PRO A 88 6.32 -29.40 9.10
CA PRO A 88 6.43 -28.95 10.46
C PRO A 88 5.08 -28.34 10.81
N PHE A 89 4.32 -29.02 11.67
CA PHE A 89 3.16 -28.45 12.31
C PHE A 89 3.68 -27.25 13.09
N ALA A 90 3.55 -26.05 12.52
CA ALA A 90 3.57 -24.85 13.32
C ALA A 90 2.45 -25.06 14.35
N PRO A 91 2.73 -25.07 15.66
CA PRO A 91 1.68 -25.18 16.66
C PRO A 91 0.64 -24.11 16.34
N SER A 92 -0.63 -24.52 16.22
CA SER A 92 -1.72 -23.64 15.81
C SER A 92 -1.77 -22.47 16.79
N TYR A 93 -1.28 -21.31 16.35
CA TYR A 93 -1.20 -20.11 17.16
C TYR A 93 -2.62 -19.66 17.52
N ASN A 94 -3.04 -19.87 18.76
CA ASN A 94 -4.36 -19.48 19.25
C ASN A 94 -4.27 -18.11 19.95
N PHE A 95 -4.65 -17.05 19.25
CA PHE A 95 -4.60 -15.70 19.81
C PHE A 95 -5.60 -15.48 20.96
N SER A 96 -6.68 -16.26 21.02
CA SER A 96 -7.69 -16.15 22.08
C SER A 96 -7.18 -16.57 23.46
N THR A 97 -6.05 -17.29 23.54
CA THR A 97 -5.41 -17.62 24.82
C THR A 97 -4.41 -16.55 25.26
N LEU A 98 -4.06 -15.63 24.37
CA LEU A 98 -3.04 -14.60 24.62
C LEU A 98 -3.65 -13.23 24.93
N TYR A 99 -4.88 -12.98 24.50
CA TYR A 99 -5.53 -11.69 24.60
C TYR A 99 -6.89 -11.80 25.24
N ASP A 100 -7.26 -10.74 25.95
CA ASP A 100 -8.54 -10.62 26.63
C ASP A 100 -9.68 -10.47 25.61
N ASP A 101 -10.84 -11.04 25.95
CA ASP A 101 -12.05 -10.84 25.17
C ASP A 101 -12.54 -9.39 25.34
N HIS A 102 -12.61 -8.68 24.22
CA HIS A 102 -13.01 -7.28 24.12
C HIS A 102 -14.37 -7.12 23.41
N SER A 103 -15.06 -8.22 23.14
CA SER A 103 -16.35 -8.26 22.42
C SER A 103 -17.41 -7.31 22.98
N ASN A 104 -17.40 -7.10 24.30
CA ASN A 104 -18.39 -6.29 25.01
C ASN A 104 -17.99 -4.82 25.19
N LEU A 105 -16.80 -4.41 24.76
CA LEU A 105 -16.30 -3.03 24.95
C LEU A 105 -16.86 -2.06 23.91
N LEU A 106 -17.27 -2.57 22.74
CA LEU A 106 -17.83 -1.77 21.66
C LEU A 106 -19.33 -1.94 21.59
N THR A 107 -20.05 -0.83 21.75
CA THR A 107 -21.50 -0.79 21.58
C THR A 107 -21.87 -0.19 20.23
N ASN A 108 -22.97 -0.66 19.65
CA ASN A 108 -23.51 -0.08 18.41
C ASN A 108 -23.88 1.39 18.63
N PHE A 109 -23.76 2.20 17.58
CA PHE A 109 -24.22 3.58 17.62
C PHE A 109 -24.77 4.02 16.27
N ARG A 110 -25.52 5.12 16.27
CA ARG A 110 -26.17 5.67 15.09
C ARG A 110 -25.78 7.12 14.88
N THR A 111 -25.58 7.49 13.62
CA THR A 111 -25.37 8.86 13.15
C THR A 111 -26.53 9.28 12.24
N ALA A 112 -26.44 10.46 11.65
CA ALA A 112 -27.44 10.92 10.69
C ALA A 112 -27.51 10.02 9.44
N THR A 113 -26.38 9.46 9.00
CA THR A 113 -26.29 8.74 7.71
C THR A 113 -26.22 7.22 7.83
N ALA A 114 -25.89 6.67 9.00
CA ALA A 114 -25.72 5.23 9.17
C ALA A 114 -25.89 4.76 10.61
N GLU A 115 -26.18 3.46 10.76
CA GLU A 115 -26.02 2.70 11.98
C GLU A 115 -24.74 1.85 11.90
N PHE A 116 -23.91 1.94 12.94
CA PHE A 116 -22.65 1.22 13.06
C PHE A 116 -22.83 0.04 14.01
N ILE A 117 -22.95 -1.15 13.43
CA ILE A 117 -23.22 -2.39 14.13
C ILE A 117 -21.94 -3.22 14.20
N TYR A 118 -21.57 -3.65 15.39
CA TYR A 118 -20.40 -4.49 15.63
C TYR A 118 -20.76 -5.97 15.63
N THR A 119 -19.83 -6.78 15.13
CA THR A 119 -19.82 -8.21 15.36
C THR A 119 -19.37 -8.52 16.79
N SER A 120 -19.54 -9.77 17.23
CA SER A 120 -18.99 -10.24 18.51
C SER A 120 -17.46 -10.18 18.60
N LYS A 121 -16.75 -9.88 17.50
CA LYS A 121 -15.28 -9.68 17.50
C LYS A 121 -14.89 -8.21 17.54
N GLY A 122 -15.84 -7.30 17.79
CA GLY A 122 -15.58 -5.86 17.83
C GLY A 122 -15.28 -5.23 16.46
N THR A 123 -15.62 -5.90 15.35
CA THR A 123 -15.47 -5.36 13.99
C THR A 123 -16.81 -4.89 13.45
N LEU A 124 -16.86 -3.85 12.62
CA LEU A 124 -18.07 -3.44 11.94
C LEU A 124 -18.56 -4.54 10.97
N ILE A 125 -19.88 -4.75 10.94
CA ILE A 125 -20.51 -5.83 10.16
C ILE A 125 -20.74 -5.47 8.69
N ASP A 126 -21.02 -4.20 8.42
CA ASP A 126 -21.41 -3.72 7.09
C ASP A 126 -20.30 -2.91 6.43
N ARG A 127 -20.53 -2.61 5.15
CA ARG A 127 -19.72 -1.66 4.38
C ARG A 127 -20.45 -0.32 4.35
N TYR A 128 -19.66 0.74 4.36
CA TYR A 128 -20.13 2.11 4.49
C TYR A 128 -19.64 2.94 3.31
N SER A 129 -20.47 3.86 2.83
CA SER A 129 -20.05 4.84 1.84
C SER A 129 -18.94 5.75 2.39
N GLY A 130 -18.20 6.45 1.53
CA GLY A 130 -17.22 7.45 1.94
C GLY A 130 -17.82 8.53 2.87
N SER A 131 -19.07 8.92 2.63
CA SER A 131 -19.81 9.84 3.51
C SER A 131 -20.16 9.22 4.87
N GLN A 132 -20.60 7.97 4.90
CA GLN A 132 -20.88 7.26 6.16
C GLN A 132 -19.60 7.00 6.94
N ILE A 133 -18.48 6.73 6.27
CA ILE A 133 -17.16 6.61 6.92
C ILE A 133 -16.71 7.96 7.50
N ASN A 134 -16.95 9.08 6.80
CA ASN A 134 -16.73 10.40 7.38
C ASN A 134 -17.58 10.60 8.65
N ASP A 135 -18.85 10.23 8.65
CA ASP A 135 -19.69 10.28 9.86
C ASP A 135 -19.20 9.36 10.97
N PHE A 136 -18.72 8.16 10.62
CA PHE A 136 -18.11 7.24 11.57
C PHE A 136 -16.88 7.82 12.26
N ILE A 137 -16.10 8.63 11.54
CA ILE A 137 -14.87 9.26 12.05
C ILE A 137 -15.21 10.49 12.88
N TYR A 138 -16.03 11.41 12.35
CA TYR A 138 -16.19 12.76 12.89
C TYR A 138 -17.48 12.99 13.68
N ASN A 139 -18.54 12.22 13.44
CA ASN A 139 -19.85 12.41 14.06
C ASN A 139 -20.13 11.35 15.13
N ARG A 140 -19.14 11.09 15.99
CA ARG A 140 -19.18 10.04 17.01
C ARG A 140 -19.87 10.52 18.30
N PRO A 141 -20.59 9.64 19.02
CA PRO A 141 -21.08 9.96 20.36
C PRO A 141 -19.95 10.37 21.32
N PRO A 142 -20.21 11.29 22.27
CA PRO A 142 -19.25 11.67 23.30
C PRO A 142 -18.73 10.44 24.05
N GLY A 143 -17.43 10.47 24.39
CA GLY A 143 -16.79 9.37 25.10
C GLY A 143 -16.42 8.17 24.22
N ARG A 144 -16.50 8.27 22.89
CA ARG A 144 -16.00 7.25 21.95
C ARG A 144 -14.76 7.72 21.21
N THR A 145 -13.61 7.45 21.78
CA THR A 145 -12.31 7.73 21.15
C THR A 145 -12.09 6.82 19.94
N LEU A 146 -11.48 7.39 18.91
CA LEU A 146 -11.03 6.66 17.73
C LEU A 146 -9.59 7.03 17.46
N THR A 147 -8.75 6.01 17.26
CA THR A 147 -7.37 6.14 16.79
C THR A 147 -7.30 5.60 15.37
N ALA A 148 -6.88 6.44 14.42
CA ALA A 148 -6.67 5.99 13.05
C ALA A 148 -5.20 5.64 12.85
N TRP A 149 -4.88 4.37 12.62
CA TRP A 149 -3.50 3.92 12.39
C TRP A 149 -3.19 3.79 10.91
N VAL A 150 -2.16 4.48 10.43
CA VAL A 150 -1.52 4.14 9.16
C VAL A 150 -0.59 2.97 9.39
N ARG A 151 -0.87 1.83 8.74
CA ARG A 151 -0.05 0.63 8.86
C ARG A 151 -0.05 -0.20 7.59
N ARG A 152 0.86 -1.18 7.51
CA ARG A 152 0.87 -2.19 6.44
C ARG A 152 -0.05 -3.35 6.80
N SER A 153 -0.70 -3.92 5.80
CA SER A 153 -1.44 -5.17 5.95
C SER A 153 -0.48 -6.28 6.38
N PRO A 154 -0.73 -6.96 7.51
CA PRO A 154 0.19 -7.92 8.10
C PRO A 154 0.38 -9.17 7.25
N GLN A 155 1.53 -9.82 7.43
CA GLN A 155 1.75 -11.18 6.96
C GLN A 155 1.35 -12.15 8.10
N ALA A 156 0.44 -13.09 7.81
CA ALA A 156 0.00 -14.17 8.71
C ALA A 156 -0.85 -13.75 9.94
N VAL A 157 -2.09 -13.28 9.68
CA VAL A 157 -3.12 -13.03 10.71
C VAL A 157 -4.29 -14.01 10.66
N SER A 158 -4.03 -15.25 10.22
CA SER A 158 -5.09 -16.25 10.08
C SER A 158 -5.81 -16.45 11.41
N GLY A 159 -7.15 -16.38 11.37
CA GLY A 159 -8.02 -16.47 12.54
C GLY A 159 -8.28 -15.15 13.28
N ARG A 160 -7.42 -14.14 13.17
CA ARG A 160 -7.57 -12.85 13.85
C ARG A 160 -8.53 -11.89 13.17
N THR A 161 -8.65 -11.99 11.84
CA THR A 161 -9.64 -11.22 11.09
C THR A 161 -10.94 -12.03 10.94
N PRO A 162 -12.11 -11.37 10.83
CA PRO A 162 -13.40 -12.08 10.82
C PRO A 162 -13.51 -13.15 9.72
N HIS A 163 -12.84 -12.96 8.58
CA HIS A 163 -12.86 -13.84 7.42
C HIS A 163 -11.55 -14.63 7.24
N GLY A 164 -10.81 -14.86 8.32
CA GLY A 164 -9.85 -15.97 8.43
C GLY A 164 -8.48 -15.77 7.78
N GLY A 165 -8.14 -14.59 7.23
CA GLY A 165 -6.82 -14.43 6.62
C GLY A 165 -6.30 -13.02 6.36
N LEU A 166 -7.15 -12.07 5.95
CA LEU A 166 -6.74 -10.70 5.62
C LEU A 166 -7.72 -9.67 6.22
N PRO A 167 -7.26 -8.44 6.50
CA PRO A 167 -8.14 -7.32 6.78
C PRO A 167 -9.03 -7.05 5.56
N GLU A 168 -10.24 -6.54 5.79
CA GLU A 168 -11.17 -6.20 4.70
C GLU A 168 -11.52 -4.73 4.71
N CYS A 169 -11.52 -4.14 3.53
CA CYS A 169 -11.90 -2.75 3.37
C CYS A 169 -13.41 -2.58 3.52
N MET A 170 -13.79 -1.74 4.48
CA MET A 170 -15.17 -1.42 4.82
C MET A 170 -15.82 -0.37 3.88
N CYS A 171 -15.06 0.21 2.95
CA CYS A 171 -15.59 1.17 1.98
C CYS A 171 -16.44 0.47 0.92
N ALA A 172 -17.71 0.88 0.83
CA ALA A 172 -18.70 0.33 -0.10
C ALA A 172 -18.41 0.69 -1.57
N GLU A 173 -17.67 1.78 -1.82
CA GLU A 173 -17.23 2.21 -3.15
C GLU A 173 -15.86 1.63 -3.55
N CYS A 174 -15.28 0.75 -2.73
CA CYS A 174 -13.98 0.17 -3.03
C CYS A 174 -13.99 -0.54 -4.40
N PRO A 175 -13.04 -0.21 -5.32
CA PRO A 175 -12.98 -0.80 -6.66
C PRO A 175 -12.98 -2.34 -6.67
N GLN A 176 -12.34 -2.96 -5.68
CA GLN A 176 -12.19 -4.41 -5.56
C GLN A 176 -13.52 -5.15 -5.39
N ILE A 177 -14.60 -4.47 -4.95
CA ILE A 177 -15.93 -5.08 -4.87
C ILE A 177 -16.41 -5.58 -6.24
N ARG A 178 -15.98 -4.96 -7.35
CA ARG A 178 -16.31 -5.40 -8.72
C ARG A 178 -15.70 -6.73 -9.11
N LEU A 179 -14.72 -7.25 -8.37
CA LEU A 179 -14.17 -8.59 -8.59
C LEU A 179 -15.14 -9.68 -8.13
N HIS A 180 -16.15 -9.31 -7.34
CA HIS A 180 -17.06 -10.23 -6.69
C HIS A 180 -18.45 -10.12 -7.32
N PHE A 181 -18.72 -11.02 -8.26
CA PHE A 181 -19.87 -10.89 -9.15
C PHE A 181 -21.24 -11.01 -8.50
N HIS A 182 -21.36 -11.66 -7.33
CA HIS A 182 -22.69 -12.02 -6.83
C HIS A 182 -22.89 -12.09 -5.31
N ARG A 183 -21.96 -11.65 -4.44
CA ARG A 183 -22.14 -11.79 -2.97
C ARG A 183 -21.44 -10.71 -2.16
N ARG A 184 -21.79 -10.63 -0.86
CA ARG A 184 -20.96 -10.07 0.24
C ARG A 184 -19.65 -10.87 0.37
N GLU A 185 -18.90 -10.99 -0.72
CA GLU A 185 -17.59 -11.63 -0.73
C GLU A 185 -16.56 -10.67 -0.15
N PRO A 186 -15.50 -11.21 0.48
CA PRO A 186 -14.52 -10.42 1.21
C PRO A 186 -13.83 -9.43 0.28
N ASN A 187 -13.54 -8.24 0.80
CA ASN A 187 -12.80 -7.19 0.08
C ASN A 187 -11.39 -7.05 0.66
N PRO A 188 -10.50 -8.04 0.45
CA PRO A 188 -9.28 -8.19 1.21
C PRO A 188 -8.26 -7.11 0.85
N ILE A 189 -7.59 -6.59 1.88
CA ILE A 189 -6.41 -5.76 1.75
C ILE A 189 -5.19 -6.67 1.69
N ASN A 190 -4.51 -6.71 0.54
CA ASN A 190 -3.42 -7.67 0.32
C ASN A 190 -2.25 -7.40 1.26
N ARG A 191 -1.49 -8.46 1.56
CA ARG A 191 -0.33 -8.39 2.46
C ARG A 191 0.67 -7.34 1.99
N GLY A 192 1.12 -6.50 2.90
CA GLY A 192 2.08 -5.44 2.62
C GLY A 192 1.54 -4.23 1.85
N GLU A 193 0.24 -4.17 1.56
CA GLU A 193 -0.44 -2.93 1.14
C GLU A 193 -0.61 -1.97 2.32
N TYR A 194 -0.61 -0.68 2.04
CA TYR A 194 -0.91 0.33 3.05
C TYR A 194 -2.42 0.38 3.32
N LEU A 195 -2.78 0.48 4.59
CA LEU A 195 -4.16 0.57 5.04
C LEU A 195 -4.29 1.55 6.20
N ILE A 196 -5.53 1.89 6.49
CA ILE A 196 -5.91 2.62 7.69
C ILE A 196 -6.73 1.68 8.57
N ALA A 197 -6.32 1.56 9.82
CA ALA A 197 -7.02 0.77 10.84
C ALA A 197 -7.69 1.72 11.83
N PHE A 198 -9.02 1.64 11.92
CA PHE A 198 -9.84 2.41 12.82
C PHE A 198 -9.99 1.68 14.16
N ASP A 199 -9.27 2.16 15.16
CA ASP A 199 -9.10 1.50 16.45
C ASP A 199 -9.86 2.25 17.54
N GLU A 200 -10.98 1.70 17.96
CA GLU A 200 -11.75 2.20 19.11
C GLU A 200 -11.31 1.58 20.43
N LEU A 201 -10.42 0.60 20.37
CA LEU A 201 -9.96 -0.18 21.51
C LEU A 201 -8.63 0.33 22.08
N ASP A 202 -7.93 1.18 21.36
CA ASP A 202 -6.58 1.65 21.72
C ASP A 202 -6.51 2.21 23.14
N ARG A 203 -7.51 3.02 23.54
CA ARG A 203 -7.60 3.57 24.90
C ARG A 203 -7.68 2.53 26.02
N PHE A 204 -8.13 1.32 25.73
CA PHE A 204 -8.28 0.25 26.72
C PHE A 204 -7.01 -0.61 26.83
N ARG A 205 -6.06 -0.49 25.88
CA ARG A 205 -4.82 -1.28 25.86
C ARG A 205 -3.84 -0.96 26.99
N GLY A 206 -4.07 0.12 27.73
CA GLY A 206 -3.30 0.43 28.95
C GLY A 206 -3.64 -0.49 30.12
N ASP A 207 -4.90 -0.93 30.21
CA ASP A 207 -5.42 -1.71 31.34
C ASP A 207 -5.74 -3.16 30.96
N LEU A 208 -6.02 -3.42 29.69
CA LEU A 208 -6.42 -4.73 29.16
C LEU A 208 -5.43 -5.19 28.10
N ASN A 209 -5.17 -6.50 28.08
CA ASN A 209 -4.31 -7.12 27.09
C ASN A 209 -5.12 -7.45 25.84
N ILE A 210 -5.48 -6.42 25.07
CA ILE A 210 -6.30 -6.55 23.86
C ILE A 210 -5.42 -6.82 22.63
N ASP A 211 -5.88 -7.72 21.77
CA ASP A 211 -5.21 -8.06 20.50
C ASP A 211 -4.93 -6.78 19.66
N PRO A 212 -3.67 -6.51 19.24
CA PRO A 212 -3.35 -5.35 18.40
C PRO A 212 -3.97 -5.40 16.98
N TYR A 213 -4.53 -6.56 16.60
CA TYR A 213 -5.32 -6.75 15.38
C TYR A 213 -6.83 -6.61 15.59
N ALA A 214 -7.30 -6.52 16.84
CA ALA A 214 -8.66 -6.15 17.16
C ALA A 214 -8.90 -4.68 16.80
N ILE A 215 -9.51 -4.46 15.64
CA ILE A 215 -9.72 -3.16 15.03
C ILE A 215 -11.17 -3.11 14.56
N SER A 216 -11.83 -1.98 14.81
CA SER A 216 -13.24 -1.78 14.48
C SER A 216 -13.50 -1.81 12.97
N GLY A 217 -12.60 -1.26 12.18
CA GLY A 217 -12.71 -1.32 10.72
C GLY A 217 -11.39 -1.06 10.02
N TYR A 218 -11.26 -1.59 8.81
CA TYR A 218 -10.12 -1.35 7.94
C TYR A 218 -10.58 -0.67 6.65
N ILE A 219 -9.74 0.17 6.08
CA ILE A 219 -9.94 0.74 4.75
C ILE A 219 -8.60 0.72 4.01
N HIS A 220 -8.62 0.42 2.70
CA HIS A 220 -7.42 0.63 1.87
C HIS A 220 -6.99 2.09 1.97
N PHE A 221 -5.69 2.36 2.02
CA PHE A 221 -5.21 3.74 1.96
C PHE A 221 -5.73 4.46 0.70
N TYR A 222 -5.79 3.76 -0.42
CA TYR A 222 -6.39 4.24 -1.67
C TYR A 222 -7.83 4.73 -1.49
N CYS A 223 -8.66 3.94 -0.81
CA CYS A 223 -10.06 4.29 -0.58
C CYS A 223 -10.20 5.45 0.40
N LEU A 224 -9.30 5.57 1.39
CA LEU A 224 -9.25 6.75 2.25
C LEU A 224 -8.99 8.01 1.42
N GLU A 225 -7.91 8.04 0.62
CA GLU A 225 -7.55 9.21 -0.18
C GLU A 225 -8.68 9.61 -1.14
N ARG A 226 -9.28 8.61 -1.80
CA ARG A 226 -10.27 8.83 -2.84
C ARG A 226 -11.66 9.21 -2.33
N PHE A 227 -12.17 8.55 -1.28
CA PHE A 227 -13.57 8.66 -0.88
C PHE A 227 -13.80 9.38 0.45
N VAL A 228 -12.78 9.47 1.30
CA VAL A 228 -12.87 10.10 2.63
C VAL A 228 -12.10 11.43 2.66
N GLY A 229 -10.88 11.41 2.13
CA GLY A 229 -9.93 12.53 2.10
C GLY A 229 -8.89 12.43 3.22
N LEU A 230 -7.64 12.18 2.86
CA LEU A 230 -6.53 12.06 3.83
C LEU A 230 -6.28 13.37 4.59
N HIS A 231 -6.29 14.51 3.91
CA HIS A 231 -6.06 15.82 4.54
C HIS A 231 -7.03 16.09 5.70
N LYS A 232 -8.31 15.74 5.55
CA LYS A 232 -9.31 15.89 6.61
C LYS A 232 -8.94 15.08 7.86
N LEU A 233 -8.46 13.86 7.66
CA LEU A 233 -8.09 12.97 8.75
C LEU A 233 -6.88 13.51 9.53
N ILE A 234 -5.95 14.17 8.84
CA ILE A 234 -4.77 14.76 9.46
C ILE A 234 -5.12 16.02 10.24
N MET A 235 -5.96 16.90 9.69
CA MET A 235 -6.28 18.20 10.29
C MET A 235 -7.26 18.09 11.45
N THR A 236 -8.39 17.41 11.23
CA THR A 236 -9.51 17.39 12.19
C THR A 236 -9.16 16.61 13.46
N ILE A 237 -8.19 15.71 13.38
CA ILE A 237 -7.73 14.91 14.50
C ILE A 237 -6.43 15.49 15.11
N GLY A 238 -5.71 16.35 14.39
CA GLY A 238 -4.49 17.01 14.87
C GLY A 238 -4.73 18.24 15.76
N ASP A 239 -5.81 19.00 15.51
CA ASP A 239 -6.02 20.35 16.07
C ASP A 239 -7.33 20.55 16.87
N SER A 240 -8.00 19.47 17.29
CA SER A 240 -9.33 19.54 17.92
C SER A 240 -9.29 19.86 19.43
N LEU A 241 -10.04 20.90 19.84
CA LEU A 241 -10.34 21.31 21.23
C LEU A 241 -11.50 20.49 21.86
N ASP A 242 -12.16 19.66 21.05
CA ASP A 242 -13.35 18.88 21.37
C ASP A 242 -13.07 17.41 21.72
N ASN A 243 -11.79 17.07 21.95
CA ASN A 243 -11.29 15.98 22.83
C ASN A 243 -11.76 14.52 22.58
N PHE A 244 -12.42 14.19 21.46
CA PHE A 244 -12.90 12.82 21.22
C PHE A 244 -12.23 12.05 20.08
N HIS A 245 -11.15 12.56 19.48
CA HIS A 245 -10.39 11.84 18.45
C HIS A 245 -8.88 11.84 18.78
N GLN A 246 -8.23 10.67 18.73
CA GLN A 246 -6.77 10.58 18.83
C GLN A 246 -6.16 10.74 17.43
N PRO A 247 -5.03 11.48 17.27
CA PRO A 247 -4.41 11.82 15.98
C PRO A 247 -4.32 10.64 15.01
N LEU A 248 -4.26 10.92 13.71
CA LEU A 248 -3.72 9.94 12.77
C LEU A 248 -2.36 9.45 13.29
N GLN A 249 -2.28 8.20 13.71
CA GLN A 249 -1.07 7.60 14.25
C GLN A 249 -0.34 6.83 13.14
N LEU A 250 0.97 6.94 13.14
CA LEU A 250 1.83 6.16 12.26
C LEU A 250 2.30 4.94 13.04
N ASP A 251 1.90 3.74 12.60
CA ASP A 251 2.28 2.52 13.30
C ASP A 251 3.75 2.19 13.01
N ASN A 252 4.66 2.73 13.81
CA ASN A 252 6.11 2.53 13.71
C ASN A 252 6.64 1.52 14.75
N ARG A 253 5.74 0.82 15.45
CA ARG A 253 6.10 -0.13 16.51
C ARG A 253 6.83 -1.31 15.90
N LYS A 254 8.17 -1.36 15.91
CA LYS A 254 8.93 -2.46 15.28
C LYS A 254 8.82 -3.78 16.06
N TYR A 255 8.48 -3.70 17.35
CA TYR A 255 8.44 -4.83 18.28
C TYR A 255 7.21 -4.77 19.19
N LEU A 256 6.48 -5.88 19.27
CA LEU A 256 5.39 -6.16 20.21
C LEU A 256 5.70 -7.49 20.92
N PRO A 257 6.10 -7.48 22.20
CA PRO A 257 6.60 -8.69 22.89
C PRO A 257 5.63 -9.89 22.89
N SER A 258 4.32 -9.63 22.88
CA SER A 258 3.25 -10.64 22.87
C SER A 258 3.05 -11.32 21.51
N GLU A 259 3.67 -10.79 20.45
CA GLU A 259 3.49 -11.28 19.08
C GLU A 259 4.46 -12.42 18.73
N PRO A 260 4.04 -13.37 17.86
CA PRO A 260 4.88 -14.46 17.41
C PRO A 260 6.06 -13.93 16.55
N ASN A 261 7.02 -14.80 16.22
CA ASN A 261 8.25 -14.44 15.50
C ASN A 261 9.14 -13.44 16.26
N ASN A 262 9.40 -13.72 17.54
CA ASN A 262 10.21 -12.88 18.43
C ASN A 262 9.67 -11.45 18.49
N GLY A 263 8.35 -11.28 18.64
CA GLY A 263 7.71 -9.99 18.78
C GLY A 263 7.84 -9.04 17.59
N ARG A 264 8.30 -9.48 16.40
CA ARG A 264 8.40 -8.57 15.24
C ARG A 264 7.02 -8.16 14.76
N TRP A 265 6.76 -6.85 14.75
CA TRP A 265 5.48 -6.33 14.29
C TRP A 265 5.43 -6.20 12.76
N ALA A 266 4.61 -7.02 12.12
CA ALA A 266 4.51 -7.06 10.66
C ALA A 266 3.81 -5.83 10.07
N CYS A 267 3.00 -5.10 10.84
CA CYS A 267 2.27 -3.95 10.33
C CYS A 267 3.08 -2.65 10.34
N ALA A 268 4.25 -2.62 10.99
CA ALA A 268 5.04 -1.40 11.13
C ALA A 268 5.33 -0.77 9.77
N ILE A 269 5.16 0.55 9.63
CA ILE A 269 5.65 1.29 8.46
C ILE A 269 7.15 1.60 8.60
N SER A 270 7.83 1.85 7.48
CA SER A 270 9.27 2.16 7.51
C SER A 270 9.51 3.61 7.94
N ASP A 271 10.74 3.92 8.38
CA ASP A 271 11.11 5.29 8.77
C ASP A 271 11.00 6.27 7.58
N ASN A 272 11.21 5.80 6.35
CA ASN A 272 11.00 6.59 5.13
C ASN A 272 9.51 6.86 4.86
N ASP A 273 8.64 5.86 5.06
CA ASP A 273 7.19 6.05 4.95
C ASP A 273 6.69 7.08 5.97
N VAL A 274 7.22 7.02 7.21
CA VAL A 274 6.93 7.99 8.28
C VAL A 274 7.28 9.40 7.81
N ALA A 275 8.50 9.60 7.28
CA ALA A 275 8.95 10.90 6.81
C ALA A 275 8.03 11.49 5.72
N ILE A 276 7.56 10.66 4.78
CA ILE A 276 6.63 11.09 3.72
C ILE A 276 5.30 11.57 4.33
N ILE A 277 4.71 10.79 5.24
CA ILE A 277 3.39 11.11 5.79
C ILE A 277 3.45 12.29 6.76
N GLU A 278 4.46 12.36 7.62
CA GLU A 278 4.66 13.51 8.52
C GLU A 278 4.89 14.80 7.74
N ARG A 279 5.56 14.70 6.59
CA ARG A 279 5.76 15.85 5.75
C ARG A 279 4.48 16.32 5.05
N PHE A 280 3.68 15.39 4.54
CA PHE A 280 2.34 15.72 4.05
C PHE A 280 1.50 16.37 5.15
N ARG A 281 1.58 15.87 6.39
CA ARG A 281 0.94 16.50 7.56
C ARG A 281 1.44 17.92 7.78
N GLN A 282 2.75 18.13 7.79
CA GLN A 282 3.34 19.44 8.01
C GLN A 282 2.84 20.46 6.98
N VAL A 283 2.81 20.11 5.70
CA VAL A 283 2.32 21.03 4.66
C VAL A 283 0.83 21.33 4.80
N CYS A 284 0.02 20.34 5.22
CA CYS A 284 -1.38 20.60 5.52
C CYS A 284 -1.55 21.57 6.70
N ASN A 285 -0.74 21.41 7.76
CA ASN A 285 -0.73 22.29 8.93
C ASN A 285 -0.34 23.73 8.54
N ASP A 286 0.77 23.88 7.80
CA ASP A 286 1.28 25.18 7.35
C ASP A 286 0.29 25.91 6.43
N SER A 287 -0.54 25.16 5.72
CA SER A 287 -1.59 25.67 4.83
C SER A 287 -2.95 25.86 5.55
N GLY A 288 -2.98 25.79 6.88
CA GLY A 288 -4.18 26.03 7.68
C GLY A 288 -5.31 25.05 7.40
N GLY A 289 -5.00 23.77 7.17
CA GLY A 289 -6.04 22.76 6.91
C GLY A 289 -6.09 22.25 5.47
N GLN A 290 -5.48 22.98 4.54
CA GLN A 290 -5.63 22.68 3.12
C GLN A 290 -4.61 21.67 2.65
N ALA A 291 -5.05 20.73 1.81
CA ALA A 291 -4.13 19.85 1.12
C ALA A 291 -3.19 20.68 0.21
N PRO A 292 -1.95 20.21 -0.04
CA PRO A 292 -1.08 20.77 -1.06
C PRO A 292 -1.80 20.97 -2.40
N SER A 293 -1.48 22.03 -3.15
CA SER A 293 -2.13 22.31 -4.44
C SER A 293 -1.89 21.23 -5.50
N ASP A 294 -0.79 20.49 -5.37
CA ASP A 294 -0.42 19.36 -6.19
C ASP A 294 -1.02 18.03 -5.69
N TYR A 295 -1.65 17.97 -4.50
CA TYR A 295 -2.44 16.82 -4.06
C TYR A 295 -3.81 16.82 -4.75
N PRO A 296 -4.36 15.66 -5.17
CA PRO A 296 -5.62 15.63 -5.88
C PRO A 296 -6.80 16.10 -5.02
N THR A 297 -7.64 16.91 -5.64
CA THR A 297 -8.92 17.36 -5.06
C THR A 297 -9.93 16.22 -5.01
N ALA A 298 -10.97 16.38 -4.19
CA ALA A 298 -12.09 15.43 -4.15
C ALA A 298 -12.75 15.24 -5.53
N ALA A 299 -12.80 16.31 -6.35
CA ALA A 299 -13.35 16.24 -7.70
C ALA A 299 -12.46 15.38 -8.63
N GLU A 300 -11.14 15.58 -8.57
CA GLU A 300 -10.18 14.79 -9.37
C GLU A 300 -10.17 13.31 -8.94
N PHE A 301 -10.27 13.02 -7.65
CA PHE A 301 -10.46 11.66 -7.14
C PHE A 301 -11.77 11.02 -7.58
N SER A 302 -12.82 11.83 -7.76
CA SER A 302 -14.14 11.37 -8.19
C SER A 302 -14.21 11.04 -9.68
N LEU A 303 -13.24 11.50 -10.49
CA LEU A 303 -13.16 11.12 -11.90
C LEU A 303 -13.02 9.59 -12.04
N PRO A 304 -13.49 8.99 -13.14
CA PRO A 304 -13.22 7.59 -13.44
C PRO A 304 -11.71 7.31 -13.36
N GLY A 305 -11.32 6.28 -12.61
CA GLY A 305 -9.91 5.96 -12.34
C GLY A 305 -9.27 6.75 -11.19
N GLY A 306 -9.77 7.95 -10.86
CA GLY A 306 -9.16 8.88 -9.91
C GLY A 306 -7.81 9.42 -10.38
N ASP A 307 -7.35 10.51 -9.77
CA ASP A 307 -5.99 11.02 -9.98
C ASP A 307 -5.02 10.42 -8.96
N HIS A 308 -4.72 9.13 -9.12
CA HIS A 308 -3.77 8.44 -8.25
C HIS A 308 -2.32 8.86 -8.49
N ALA A 309 -2.01 9.53 -9.61
CA ALA A 309 -0.63 9.85 -9.96
C ALA A 309 0.04 10.80 -8.95
N ARG A 310 -0.75 11.68 -8.32
CA ARG A 310 -0.29 12.66 -7.33
C ARG A 310 -0.66 12.30 -5.88
N SER A 311 -1.12 11.08 -5.63
CA SER A 311 -1.54 10.64 -4.29
C SER A 311 -0.34 10.38 -3.36
N VAL A 312 -0.55 10.50 -2.06
CA VAL A 312 0.46 10.14 -1.05
C VAL A 312 0.74 8.63 -1.13
N LEU A 313 -0.27 7.80 -1.40
CA LEU A 313 -0.08 6.37 -1.57
C LEU A 313 0.86 6.05 -2.74
N LYS A 314 0.75 6.76 -3.86
CA LYS A 314 1.67 6.59 -5.00
C LYS A 314 3.11 6.90 -4.59
N CYS A 315 3.32 7.99 -3.84
CA CYS A 315 4.63 8.36 -3.30
C CYS A 315 5.19 7.27 -2.37
N LEU A 316 4.37 6.72 -1.46
CA LEU A 316 4.78 5.63 -0.55
C LEU A 316 5.24 4.39 -1.33
N HIS A 317 4.48 3.99 -2.36
CA HIS A 317 4.84 2.84 -3.19
C HIS A 317 6.07 3.10 -4.07
N ALA A 318 6.23 4.31 -4.61
CA ALA A 318 7.41 4.71 -5.37
C ALA A 318 8.66 4.65 -4.48
N ARG A 319 8.59 5.23 -3.28
CA ARG A 319 9.71 5.19 -2.34
C ARG A 319 10.05 3.77 -1.89
N LYS A 320 9.05 2.97 -1.56
CA LYS A 320 9.24 1.55 -1.22
C LYS A 320 9.95 0.79 -2.34
N TRP A 321 9.66 1.12 -3.60
CA TRP A 321 10.36 0.54 -4.74
C TRP A 321 11.81 1.01 -4.84
N GLU A 322 12.07 2.30 -4.64
CA GLU A 322 13.42 2.87 -4.63
C GLU A 322 14.30 2.23 -3.57
N ASP A 323 13.75 1.97 -2.38
CA ASP A 323 14.46 1.37 -1.25
C ASP A 323 14.81 -0.11 -1.48
N LEU A 324 14.23 -0.77 -2.50
CA LEU A 324 14.60 -2.15 -2.82
C LEU A 324 16.04 -2.25 -3.31
N LYS A 325 16.74 -3.30 -2.87
CA LYS A 325 18.07 -3.64 -3.36
C LYS A 325 18.02 -3.94 -4.86
N THR A 326 19.11 -3.66 -5.57
CA THR A 326 19.22 -3.94 -7.01
C THR A 326 18.89 -5.38 -7.37
N GLY A 327 19.28 -6.34 -6.52
CA GLY A 327 18.92 -7.75 -6.69
C GLY A 327 17.42 -7.99 -6.65
N ASP A 328 16.72 -7.39 -5.68
CA ASP A 328 15.26 -7.52 -5.52
C ASP A 328 14.51 -6.84 -6.68
N LYS A 329 14.99 -5.67 -7.12
CA LYS A 329 14.49 -5.00 -8.33
C LYS A 329 14.64 -5.91 -9.55
N ARG A 330 15.82 -6.50 -9.78
CA ARG A 330 16.03 -7.47 -10.88
C ARG A 330 15.12 -8.68 -10.77
N VAL A 331 14.87 -9.21 -9.58
CA VAL A 331 13.93 -10.33 -9.38
C VAL A 331 12.51 -9.91 -9.75
N ALA A 332 12.07 -8.73 -9.33
CA ALA A 332 10.76 -8.19 -9.68
C ALA A 332 10.62 -7.97 -11.20
N HIS A 333 11.63 -7.41 -11.89
CA HIS A 333 11.62 -7.23 -13.35
C HIS A 333 11.67 -8.54 -14.15
N ARG A 334 12.25 -9.60 -13.58
CA ARG A 334 12.25 -10.94 -14.20
C ARG A 334 10.88 -11.63 -14.11
N ARG A 335 10.05 -11.25 -13.13
CA ARG A 335 8.66 -11.71 -13.05
C ARG A 335 7.81 -11.03 -14.13
N GLU A 336 6.59 -11.52 -14.30
CA GLU A 336 5.61 -10.90 -15.20
C GLU A 336 5.37 -9.44 -14.78
N VAL A 337 5.12 -8.55 -15.74
CA VAL A 337 4.83 -7.11 -15.50
C VAL A 337 3.33 -6.88 -15.38
N ASP A 338 2.64 -7.78 -14.72
CA ASP A 338 1.21 -7.71 -14.62
C ASP A 338 0.75 -6.65 -13.62
N GLY A 339 -0.31 -5.91 -13.98
CA GLY A 339 -0.85 -4.83 -13.17
C GLY A 339 -1.45 -5.26 -11.83
N HIS A 340 -1.51 -6.57 -11.52
CA HIS A 340 -1.90 -7.06 -10.20
C HIS A 340 -0.73 -7.02 -9.20
N LEU A 341 0.51 -6.78 -9.66
CA LEU A 341 1.69 -6.75 -8.81
C LEU A 341 1.89 -5.36 -8.20
N GLN A 342 2.19 -5.32 -6.89
CA GLN A 342 2.27 -4.09 -6.11
C GLN A 342 3.22 -3.03 -6.67
N HIS A 343 4.34 -3.46 -7.27
CA HIS A 343 5.29 -2.56 -7.91
C HIS A 343 4.74 -1.99 -9.22
N VAL A 344 3.86 -2.71 -9.93
CA VAL A 344 3.25 -2.26 -11.17
C VAL A 344 2.14 -1.23 -10.92
N HIS A 345 1.13 -1.57 -10.12
CA HIS A 345 0.02 -0.64 -9.87
C HIS A 345 0.34 0.45 -8.84
N GLN A 346 1.39 0.29 -8.03
CA GLN A 346 1.83 1.28 -7.03
C GLN A 346 0.70 1.80 -6.14
N GLY A 347 -0.18 0.89 -5.70
CA GLY A 347 -1.32 1.22 -4.84
C GLY A 347 -2.60 1.61 -5.58
N ASP A 348 -2.58 1.73 -6.91
CA ASP A 348 -3.79 2.00 -7.70
C ASP A 348 -4.69 0.77 -7.76
N LEU A 349 -5.80 0.79 -7.01
CA LEU A 349 -6.74 -0.33 -7.00
C LEU A 349 -7.50 -0.49 -8.33
N GLU A 350 -7.58 0.56 -9.15
CA GLU A 350 -8.25 0.48 -10.46
C GLU A 350 -7.42 -0.35 -11.44
N VAL A 351 -6.09 -0.17 -11.44
CA VAL A 351 -5.15 -0.98 -12.22
C VAL A 351 -5.15 -2.44 -11.76
N TYR A 352 -5.16 -2.66 -10.43
CA TYR A 352 -5.26 -4.00 -9.86
C TYR A 352 -6.55 -4.69 -10.32
N VAL A 353 -7.70 -4.03 -10.16
CA VAL A 353 -9.01 -4.57 -10.54
C VAL A 353 -9.10 -4.85 -12.03
N ALA A 354 -8.63 -3.92 -12.87
CA ALA A 354 -8.59 -4.12 -14.33
C ALA A 354 -7.80 -5.37 -14.71
N THR A 355 -6.63 -5.58 -14.08
CA THR A 355 -5.80 -6.76 -14.31
C THR A 355 -6.51 -8.04 -13.88
N ARG A 356 -7.14 -8.05 -12.70
CA ARG A 356 -7.86 -9.22 -12.19
C ARG A 356 -9.08 -9.55 -13.04
N LEU A 357 -9.85 -8.55 -13.49
CA LEU A 357 -10.95 -8.75 -14.44
C LEU A 357 -10.46 -9.36 -15.74
N ARG A 358 -9.33 -8.91 -16.29
CA ARG A 358 -8.71 -9.52 -17.49
C ARG A 358 -8.33 -10.99 -17.24
N GLN A 359 -7.69 -11.29 -16.10
CA GLN A 359 -7.32 -12.66 -15.72
C GLN A 359 -8.53 -13.58 -15.51
N MET A 360 -9.68 -13.03 -15.12
CA MET A 360 -10.94 -13.76 -15.01
C MET A 360 -11.69 -13.85 -16.36
N HIS A 361 -11.10 -13.40 -17.46
CA HIS A 361 -11.72 -13.30 -18.77
C HIS A 361 -13.00 -12.42 -18.78
N ARG A 362 -13.02 -11.38 -17.94
CA ARG A 362 -14.13 -10.42 -17.78
C ARG A 362 -13.77 -9.02 -18.29
N SER A 363 -13.16 -8.97 -19.46
CA SER A 363 -12.78 -7.72 -20.13
C SER A 363 -13.98 -6.83 -20.48
N ASP A 364 -15.18 -7.41 -20.51
CA ASP A 364 -16.48 -6.72 -20.68
C ASP A 364 -16.74 -5.66 -19.60
N LEU A 365 -16.13 -5.79 -18.43
CA LEU A 365 -16.35 -4.89 -17.29
C LEU A 365 -15.20 -3.92 -17.04
N ILE A 366 -14.13 -4.05 -17.82
CA ILE A 366 -13.02 -3.11 -17.74
C ILE A 366 -13.44 -1.86 -18.50
N THR A 367 -13.60 -0.76 -17.76
CA THR A 367 -13.92 0.54 -18.34
C THR A 367 -12.78 1.03 -19.25
N PRO A 368 -13.04 1.90 -20.25
CA PRO A 368 -11.98 2.44 -21.10
C PRO A 368 -10.84 3.07 -20.29
N ARG A 369 -11.18 3.90 -19.30
CA ARG A 369 -10.21 4.53 -18.41
C ARG A 369 -9.33 3.53 -17.64
N GLN A 370 -9.89 2.41 -17.21
CA GLN A 370 -9.11 1.35 -16.57
C GLN A 370 -8.16 0.65 -17.53
N ARG A 371 -8.50 0.55 -18.82
CA ARG A 371 -7.59 0.04 -19.85
C ARG A 371 -6.41 0.98 -20.04
N ASP A 372 -6.69 2.29 -20.09
CA ASP A 372 -5.66 3.32 -20.19
C ASP A 372 -4.72 3.28 -18.97
N LEU A 373 -5.28 3.26 -17.76
CA LEU A 373 -4.50 3.14 -16.52
C LEU A 373 -3.65 1.87 -16.49
N LEU A 374 -4.22 0.74 -16.91
CA LEU A 374 -3.49 -0.52 -16.99
C LEU A 374 -2.36 -0.46 -18.02
N TYR A 375 -2.61 0.14 -19.18
CA TYR A 375 -1.61 0.33 -20.23
C TYR A 375 -0.47 1.23 -19.73
N ASP A 376 -0.79 2.39 -19.15
CA ASP A 376 0.18 3.35 -18.61
C ASP A 376 1.03 2.71 -17.51
N ALA A 377 0.39 1.99 -16.59
CA ALA A 377 1.08 1.24 -15.56
C ALA A 377 2.07 0.25 -16.20
N LYS A 378 1.63 -0.58 -17.15
CA LYS A 378 2.50 -1.58 -17.79
C LYS A 378 3.62 -0.98 -18.63
N LYS A 379 3.39 0.13 -19.33
CA LYS A 379 4.33 0.75 -20.27
C LYS A 379 5.68 1.04 -19.63
N TYR A 380 5.69 1.65 -18.44
CA TYR A 380 6.91 1.94 -17.69
C TYR A 380 7.72 0.66 -17.38
N TRP A 381 7.05 -0.41 -16.95
CA TRP A 381 7.70 -1.66 -16.56
C TRP A 381 8.20 -2.48 -17.73
N ILE A 382 7.51 -2.41 -18.86
CA ILE A 382 7.97 -3.02 -20.11
C ILE A 382 9.28 -2.36 -20.55
N GLY A 383 9.36 -1.03 -20.52
CA GLY A 383 10.59 -0.29 -20.83
C GLY A 383 11.76 -0.70 -19.93
N GLN A 384 11.54 -0.70 -18.62
CA GLN A 384 12.55 -1.12 -17.64
C GLN A 384 13.00 -2.57 -17.84
N LYS A 385 12.06 -3.50 -18.10
CA LYS A 385 12.39 -4.90 -18.38
C LYS A 385 13.31 -5.03 -19.60
N MET A 386 13.05 -4.29 -20.67
CA MET A 386 13.92 -4.27 -21.85
C MET A 386 15.32 -3.71 -21.53
N GLU A 387 15.41 -2.67 -20.71
CA GLU A 387 16.71 -2.10 -20.28
C GLU A 387 17.54 -3.13 -19.49
N PHE A 388 16.92 -3.85 -18.55
CA PHE A 388 17.59 -4.91 -17.79
C PHE A 388 18.06 -6.06 -18.68
N GLN A 389 17.24 -6.48 -19.65
CA GLN A 389 17.62 -7.52 -20.61
C GLN A 389 18.85 -7.11 -21.43
N ARG A 390 18.86 -5.87 -21.96
CA ARG A 390 20.02 -5.34 -22.69
C ARG A 390 21.28 -5.26 -21.81
N ALA A 391 21.13 -4.89 -20.54
CA ALA A 391 22.25 -4.82 -19.60
C ALA A 391 22.82 -6.22 -19.30
N ASP A 392 21.95 -7.22 -19.07
CA ASP A 392 22.37 -8.59 -18.82
C ASP A 392 23.03 -9.22 -20.07
N GLU A 393 22.52 -8.94 -21.28
CA GLU A 393 23.15 -9.35 -22.54
C GLU A 393 24.53 -8.72 -22.75
N ALA A 394 24.67 -7.42 -22.47
CA ALA A 394 25.95 -6.73 -22.54
C ALA A 394 26.97 -7.27 -21.54
N GLU A 395 26.53 -7.62 -20.32
CA GLU A 395 27.38 -8.24 -19.30
C GLU A 395 27.82 -9.65 -19.72
N ALA A 396 26.90 -10.45 -20.27
CA ALA A 396 27.20 -11.79 -20.78
C ALA A 396 28.24 -11.73 -21.91
N LYS A 397 28.08 -10.80 -22.86
CA LYS A 397 29.03 -10.59 -23.95
C LYS A 397 30.42 -10.20 -23.45
N ARG A 398 30.51 -9.28 -22.47
CA ARG A 398 31.80 -8.89 -21.85
C ARG A 398 32.49 -10.08 -21.17
N LYS A 399 31.72 -10.93 -20.46
CA LYS A 399 32.26 -12.14 -19.82
C LYS A 399 32.76 -13.15 -20.85
N GLU A 400 32.09 -13.28 -21.99
CA GLU A 400 32.54 -14.16 -23.08
C GLU A 400 33.82 -13.64 -23.74
N GLU A 401 33.90 -12.34 -24.02
CA GLU A 401 35.11 -11.69 -24.56
C GLU A 401 36.30 -11.80 -23.60
N ALA A 402 36.07 -11.64 -22.29
CA ALA A 402 37.09 -11.80 -21.27
C ALA A 402 37.59 -13.25 -21.14
N LYS A 403 36.76 -14.26 -21.41
CA LYS A 403 37.17 -15.68 -21.45
C LYS A 403 37.98 -16.05 -22.69
N LYS A 404 37.81 -15.29 -23.79
CA LYS A 404 38.54 -15.50 -25.05
C LYS A 404 39.93 -14.86 -25.03
N ARG A 405 40.16 -13.90 -24.13
CA ARG A 405 41.48 -13.31 -23.83
C ARG A 405 42.20 -14.15 -22.79
#